data_AF-A0A495UHW0-F1
#
_entry.id   AF-A0A495UHW0-F1
#
_cell.length_a   1.000
_cell.length_b   1.000
_cell.length_c   1.000
_cell.angle_alpha   90.00
_cell.angle_beta   90.00
_cell.angle_gamma   90.00
#
_symmetry.space_group_name_H-M   'P 1'
#
loop_
_entity.id
_entity.type
_entity.pdbx_description
1 polymer ?
#
loop_
_entity_poly.entity_id
_entity_poly.type
_entity_poly.pdbx_seq_one_letter_code
_entity_poly.pdbx_strand_id
1 'polypeptide(L)' 'MSAQAPDPRSCPTCGDPLRFEILDDERFLVAWSCMTCGLIRTTEPA' A
#
# COMPACT_ATOMS: atom_id res chain seq x y z
N MET A 1 -8.32 -24.68 4.76
CA MET A 1 -8.37 -23.70 3.66
C MET A 1 -7.59 -22.49 4.13
N SER A 2 -6.31 -22.36 3.77
CA SER A 2 -5.52 -21.22 4.19
C SER A 2 -5.92 -20.02 3.32
N ALA A 3 -6.62 -19.05 3.89
CA ALA A 3 -6.82 -17.77 3.22
C ALA A 3 -5.44 -17.15 3.03
N GLN A 4 -4.92 -17.18 1.81
CA GLN A 4 -3.68 -16.51 1.45
C GLN A 4 -3.93 -15.03 1.74
N ALA A 5 -3.27 -14.49 2.77
CA ALA A 5 -3.43 -13.08 3.12
C ALA A 5 -3.20 -12.24 1.86
N PRO A 6 -4.09 -11.30 1.53
CA PRO A 6 -3.92 -10.46 0.35
C PRO A 6 -2.54 -9.81 0.42
N ASP A 7 -1.77 -9.90 -0.68
CA ASP A 7 -0.43 -9.32 -0.72
C ASP A 7 -0.54 -7.84 -0.32
N PRO A 8 0.19 -7.38 0.71
CA PRO A 8 0.07 -6.00 1.19
C PRO A 8 0.46 -4.96 0.13
N ARG A 9 1.16 -5.39 -0.93
CA ARG A 9 1.56 -4.58 -2.09
C ARG A 9 0.50 -4.57 -3.20
N SER A 10 -0.56 -5.36 -3.08
CA SER A 10 -1.71 -5.33 -3.99
C SER A 10 -2.80 -4.42 -3.45
N CYS A 11 -3.45 -3.70 -4.35
CA CYS A 11 -4.60 -2.88 -4.03
C CYS A 11 -5.74 -3.80 -3.53
N PRO A 12 -6.27 -3.61 -2.31
CA PRO A 12 -7.39 -4.40 -1.82
C PRO A 12 -8.69 -4.15 -2.58
N THR A 13 -8.77 -3.09 -3.38
CA THR A 13 -9.97 -2.69 -4.13
C THR A 13 -10.01 -3.32 -5.53
N CYS A 14 -8.91 -3.29 -6.28
CA CYS A 14 -8.88 -3.78 -7.67
C CYS A 14 -7.84 -4.87 -7.94
N GLY A 15 -6.97 -5.19 -6.97
CA GLY A 15 -5.92 -6.20 -7.11
C GLY A 15 -4.65 -5.73 -7.82
N ASP A 16 -4.65 -4.53 -8.42
CA ASP A 16 -3.47 -3.99 -9.10
C ASP A 16 -2.30 -3.74 -8.13
N PRO A 17 -1.05 -3.76 -8.63
CA PRO A 17 0.11 -3.40 -7.83
C PRO A 17 0.02 -1.96 -7.32
N LEU A 18 0.32 -1.77 -6.04
CA LEU A 18 0.49 -0.46 -5.43
C LEU A 18 1.91 0.06 -5.71
N ARG A 19 2.02 1.33 -6.07
CA ARG A 19 3.30 2.04 -6.15
C ARG A 19 3.61 2.62 -4.79
N PHE A 20 4.81 2.37 -4.27
CA PHE A 20 5.26 2.98 -3.02
C PHE A 20 6.07 4.25 -3.29
N GLU A 21 5.93 5.22 -2.39
CA GLU A 21 6.70 6.46 -2.36
C GLU A 21 7.06 6.77 -0.91
N ILE A 22 8.33 7.06 -0.65
CA ILE A 22 8.80 7.47 0.68
C ILE A 22 8.49 8.96 0.80
N LEU A 23 7.60 9.31 1.72
CA LEU A 23 7.23 10.71 1.98
C LEU A 23 8.18 11.35 2.99
N ASP A 24 8.60 10.59 3.99
CA ASP A 24 9.50 11.02 5.06
C ASP A 24 10.24 9.79 5.58
N ASP A 25 11.54 9.69 5.30
CA ASP A 25 12.35 8.55 5.70
C ASP A 25 12.72 8.58 7.19
N GLU A 26 12.89 9.77 7.78
CA GLU A 26 13.16 9.93 9.21
C GLU A 26 11.99 9.45 10.06
N ARG A 27 10.76 9.59 9.54
CA ARG A 27 9.52 9.15 10.18
C ARG A 27 8.99 7.82 9.67
N PHE A 28 9.73 7.12 8.80
CA PHE A 28 9.30 5.87 8.17
C PHE A 28 7.92 5.97 7.49
N LEU A 29 7.58 7.15 6.97
CA LEU A 29 6.30 7.42 6.32
C LEU A 29 6.38 7.03 4.85
N VAL A 30 5.61 6.02 4.47
CA VAL A 30 5.52 5.54 3.09
C VAL A 30 4.08 5.61 2.62
N ALA A 31 3.86 6.19 1.46
CA ALA A 31 2.59 6.16 0.76
C ALA A 31 2.54 5.01 -0.24
N TRP A 32 1.40 4.36 -0.34
CA TRP A 32 1.08 3.30 -1.29
C TRP A 32 -0.10 3.76 -2.14
N SER A 33 0.14 3.96 -3.42
CA SER A 33 -0.82 4.54 -4.36
C SER A 33 -1.19 3.54 -5.45
N CYS A 34 -2.48 3.27 -5.62
CA CYS A 34 -2.99 2.51 -6.76
C CYS A 34 -3.24 3.47 -7.92
N MET A 35 -2.51 3.28 -9.02
CA MET A 35 -2.67 4.12 -10.21
C MET A 35 -3.92 3.77 -11.04
N THR A 36 -4.59 2.66 -10.73
CA THR A 36 -5.81 2.23 -11.45
C THR A 36 -7.08 2.80 -10.81
N CYS A 37 -7.23 2.68 -9.49
CA CYS A 37 -8.46 3.09 -8.80
C CYS A 37 -8.30 4.33 -7.90
N GLY A 38 -7.07 4.84 -7.73
CA GLY A 38 -6.80 6.05 -6.93
C GLY A 38 -6.75 5.84 -5.42
N LEU A 39 -6.76 4.59 -4.93
CA LEU A 39 -6.56 4.29 -3.51
C LEU A 39 -5.18 4.76 -3.04
N ILE A 40 -5.12 5.49 -1.93
CA ILE A 40 -3.89 5.88 -1.25
C ILE A 40 -3.91 5.35 0.18
N ARG A 41 -2.82 4.72 0.62
CA ARG A 41 -2.61 4.24 2.00
C ARG A 41 -1.26 4.71 2.50
N THR A 42 -1.18 5.21 3.73
CA THR A 42 0.09 5.52 4.39
C THR A 42 0.41 4.45 5.43
N THR A 43 1.69 4.11 5.57
CA THR A 43 2.19 3.40 6.75
C THR A 43 2.81 4.42 7.67
N GLU A 44 2.13 4.74 8.76
CA GLU A 44 2.65 5.55 9.86
C GLU A 44 3.10 4.62 11.01
N PRO A 45 4.28 4.86 11.63
CA PRO A 45 4.65 4.15 12.83
C PRO A 45 3.69 4.51 13.99
N ALA A 46 3.23 3.49 14.72
CA ALA A 46 2.30 3.63 15.85
C ALA A 46 2.96 4.15 17.13
#